data_AF-A0AAU9K5F7-F1
#
_entry.id   AF-A0AAU9K5F7-F1
#
_cell.length_a   1.000
_cell.length_b   1.000
_cell.length_c   1.000
_cell.angle_alpha   90.00
_cell.angle_beta   90.00
_cell.angle_gamma   90.00
#
_symmetry.space_group_name_H-M   'P 1'
#
loop_
_entity.id
_entity.type
_entity.pdbx_description
1 polymer ?
#
loop_
_entity_poly.entity_id
_entity_poly.type
_entity_poly.pdbx_seq_one_letter_code
_entity_poly.pdbx_strand_id
1 'polypeptide(L)'
;MALDGIIEMRKILDRLETAIPGPLVTEWLNNIADPSFGLVDDLVNTFLTSVQDNDVSKHTVRILRQLNTHIKAKVLPQILENKVFPEAMYKYITGTKPEEVCHDAFLLFTAIYGNENFKDLKDVPSFMRALFDALEYIQEENAYTAVVRILISSSKESEELFLELCSTHKNARYFGELLLQLLNKSEGGETIKCLECLKLILESTETQGFFYTNDLKLLCDIVIQNLENLSDFLLKARYFEVLKDIVKSNGFLPLNHRTEEIKAISEIYANSDVSEMRSYAEIILDTIKSITQSTA
;
A
#
# COMPACT_ATOMS: atom_id res chain seq x y z
N MET A 1 31.59 5.39 8.01
CA MET A 1 31.38 6.18 9.25
C MET A 1 31.52 5.27 10.46
N ALA A 2 32.03 5.74 11.61
CA ALA A 2 32.07 4.92 12.83
C ALA A 2 30.67 4.79 13.45
N LEU A 3 30.34 3.63 14.02
CA LEU A 3 29.01 3.33 14.59
C LEU A 3 28.55 4.40 15.61
N ASP A 4 29.44 4.85 16.49
CA ASP A 4 29.12 5.90 17.48
C ASP A 4 28.64 7.20 16.82
N GLY A 5 29.23 7.58 15.68
CA GLY A 5 28.80 8.76 14.92
C GLY A 5 27.42 8.60 14.30
N ILE A 6 27.09 7.39 13.83
CA ILE A 6 25.76 7.06 13.29
C ILE A 6 24.73 7.12 14.41
N ILE A 7 25.03 6.56 15.59
CA ILE A 7 24.13 6.57 16.75
C ILE A 7 23.85 8.01 17.20
N GLU A 8 24.87 8.87 17.29
CA GLU A 8 24.67 10.27 17.68
C GLU A 8 23.86 11.06 16.64
N MET A 9 24.13 10.86 15.34
CA MET A 9 23.35 11.47 14.27
C MET A 9 21.88 11.03 14.32
N ARG A 10 21.64 9.74 14.54
CA ARG A 10 20.28 9.21 14.73
C ARG A 10 19.58 9.91 15.90
N LYS A 11 20.22 10.02 17.07
CA LYS A 11 19.60 10.67 18.25
C LYS A 11 19.21 12.12 17.96
N ILE A 12 20.00 12.84 17.17
CA ILE A 12 19.69 14.21 16.77
C ILE A 12 18.46 14.23 15.85
N LEU A 13 18.41 13.35 14.85
CA LEU A 13 17.31 13.29 13.88
C LEU A 13 16.02 12.72 14.47
N ASP A 14 16.08 11.83 15.46
CA ASP A 14 14.90 11.30 16.16
C ASP A 14 14.09 12.42 16.83
N ARG A 15 14.72 13.56 17.16
CA ARG A 15 14.01 14.75 17.66
C ARG A 15 13.17 15.48 16.60
N LEU A 16 13.37 15.17 15.33
CA LEU A 16 12.66 15.78 14.20
C LEU A 16 11.50 14.93 13.71
N GLU A 17 11.35 13.69 14.20
CA GLU A 17 10.39 12.70 13.70
C GLU A 17 8.93 13.19 13.68
N THR A 18 8.55 14.04 14.64
CA THR A 18 7.19 14.59 14.75
C THR A 18 7.13 16.10 14.55
N ALA A 19 8.23 16.75 14.14
CA ALA A 19 8.34 18.19 14.11
C ALA A 19 8.63 18.71 12.69
N ILE A 20 7.94 19.78 12.30
CA ILE A 20 8.34 20.56 11.13
C ILE A 20 9.59 21.34 11.55
N PRO A 21 10.75 21.09 10.92
CA PRO A 21 11.98 21.77 11.30
C PRO A 21 11.84 23.28 11.05
N GLY A 22 12.20 24.07 12.05
CA GLY A 22 12.29 25.52 11.91
C GLY A 22 13.38 25.92 10.88
N PRO A 23 13.43 27.19 10.45
CA PRO A 23 14.33 27.64 9.38
C PRO A 23 15.80 27.27 9.58
N LEU A 24 16.33 27.43 10.80
CA LEU A 24 17.72 27.09 11.13
C LEU A 24 18.02 25.59 11.02
N VAL A 25 17.08 24.75 11.45
CA VAL A 25 17.24 23.28 11.36
C VAL A 25 17.15 22.85 9.90
N THR A 26 16.23 23.43 9.13
CA THR A 26 16.11 23.19 7.70
C THR A 26 17.36 23.61 6.94
N GLU A 27 17.95 24.76 7.27
CA GLU A 27 19.23 25.20 6.70
C GLU A 27 20.37 24.24 7.06
N TRP A 28 20.45 23.83 8.33
CA TRP A 28 21.43 22.84 8.77
C TRP A 28 21.28 21.51 8.03
N LEU A 29 20.06 20.96 7.91
CA LEU A 29 19.77 19.75 7.13
C LEU A 29 20.21 19.91 5.67
N ASN A 30 19.90 21.06 5.05
CA ASN A 30 20.28 21.36 3.67
C ASN A 30 21.80 21.44 3.48
N ASN A 31 22.54 21.87 4.49
CA ASN A 31 23.99 21.95 4.47
C ASN A 31 24.61 20.57 4.63
N ILE A 32 24.21 19.79 5.64
CA ILE A 32 24.81 18.47 5.88
C ILE A 32 24.52 17.46 4.76
N ALA A 33 23.41 17.62 4.04
CA ALA A 33 23.03 16.78 2.91
C ALA A 33 23.47 17.36 1.55
N ASP A 34 24.28 18.44 1.56
CA ASP A 34 24.88 18.91 0.32
C ASP A 34 25.90 17.87 -0.17
N PRO A 35 25.90 17.51 -1.48
CA PRO A 35 26.79 16.50 -2.01
C PRO A 35 28.27 16.76 -1.73
N SER A 36 28.67 18.02 -1.55
CA SER A 36 30.06 18.38 -1.22
C SER A 36 30.54 17.84 0.14
N PHE A 37 29.63 17.55 1.07
CA PHE A 37 29.97 16.93 2.36
C PHE A 37 29.97 15.40 2.32
N GLY A 38 29.42 14.78 1.27
CA GLY A 38 29.43 13.33 1.08
C GLY A 38 28.63 12.51 2.10
N LEU A 39 27.82 13.13 2.98
CA LEU A 39 27.12 12.43 4.05
C LEU A 39 26.17 11.34 3.54
N VAL A 40 25.36 11.65 2.52
CA VAL A 40 24.38 10.71 1.96
C VAL A 40 25.10 9.52 1.34
N ASP A 41 26.17 9.77 0.58
CA ASP A 41 27.01 8.73 -0.03
C ASP A 41 27.68 7.85 1.03
N ASP A 42 28.22 8.46 2.09
CA ASP A 42 28.82 7.75 3.21
C ASP A 42 27.81 6.85 3.93
N LEU A 43 26.57 7.33 4.12
CA LEU A 43 25.48 6.54 4.70
C LEU A 43 25.09 5.40 3.78
N VAL A 44 24.91 5.64 2.48
CA VAL A 44 24.64 4.61 1.48
C VAL A 44 25.73 3.53 1.49
N ASN A 45 27.01 3.92 1.43
CA ASN A 45 28.13 2.99 1.47
C ASN A 45 28.23 2.24 2.81
N THR A 46 27.92 2.92 3.92
CA THR A 46 27.86 2.28 5.23
C THR A 46 26.78 1.21 5.25
N PHE A 47 25.58 1.48 4.73
CA PHE A 47 24.52 0.47 4.62
C PHE A 47 24.95 -0.71 3.73
N LEU A 48 25.52 -0.43 2.55
CA LEU A 48 25.95 -1.47 1.62
C LEU A 48 27.00 -2.42 2.22
N THR A 49 27.91 -1.88 3.03
CA THR A 49 28.97 -2.68 3.70
C THR A 49 28.48 -3.41 4.95
N SER A 50 27.36 -2.97 5.53
CA SER A 50 26.82 -3.48 6.78
C SER A 50 25.43 -4.11 6.65
N VAL A 51 24.98 -4.45 5.44
CA VAL A 51 23.62 -4.99 5.19
C VAL A 51 23.29 -6.25 6.00
N GLN A 52 24.30 -7.00 6.42
CA GLN A 52 24.18 -8.19 7.28
C GLN A 52 24.26 -7.87 8.78
N ASP A 53 24.73 -6.69 9.15
CA ASP A 53 24.71 -6.15 10.50
C ASP A 53 23.42 -5.34 10.69
N ASN A 54 22.46 -5.97 11.36
CA ASN A 54 21.14 -5.40 11.52
C ASN A 54 21.15 -4.08 12.32
N ASP A 55 22.05 -3.90 13.28
CA ASP A 55 22.05 -2.71 14.14
C ASP A 55 22.55 -1.47 13.39
N VAL A 56 23.69 -1.62 12.68
CA VAL A 56 24.21 -0.56 11.81
C VAL A 56 23.20 -0.23 10.71
N SER A 57 22.67 -1.26 10.04
CA SER A 57 21.68 -1.10 8.96
C SER A 57 20.44 -0.34 9.42
N LYS A 58 19.88 -0.69 10.58
CA LYS A 58 18.73 0.00 11.18
C LYS A 58 18.98 1.49 11.35
N HIS A 59 20.11 1.86 11.96
CA HIS A 59 20.41 3.26 12.20
C HIS A 59 20.66 4.01 10.90
N THR A 60 21.37 3.42 9.95
CA THR A 60 21.64 4.05 8.66
C THR A 60 20.37 4.26 7.85
N VAL A 61 19.50 3.25 7.75
CA VAL A 61 18.20 3.36 7.05
C VAL A 61 17.33 4.43 7.69
N ARG A 62 17.27 4.48 9.02
CA ARG A 62 16.50 5.49 9.75
C ARG A 62 16.99 6.91 9.49
N ILE A 63 18.31 7.14 9.49
CA ILE A 63 18.90 8.44 9.14
C ILE A 63 18.56 8.82 7.70
N LEU A 64 18.77 7.91 6.74
CA LEU A 64 18.46 8.16 5.33
C LEU A 64 16.98 8.47 5.11
N ARG A 65 16.08 7.73 5.78
CA ARG A 65 14.63 7.99 5.78
C ARG A 65 14.33 9.39 6.29
N GLN A 66 14.84 9.76 7.47
CA GLN A 66 14.59 11.07 8.09
C GLN A 66 15.09 12.23 7.21
N LEU A 67 16.32 12.13 6.69
CA LEU A 67 16.86 13.11 5.75
C LEU A 67 15.97 13.22 4.50
N ASN A 68 15.57 12.09 3.92
CA ASN A 68 14.71 12.06 2.75
C ASN A 68 13.30 12.63 3.03
N THR A 69 12.76 12.46 4.24
CA THR A 69 11.46 13.05 4.64
C THR A 69 11.52 14.58 4.65
N HIS A 70 12.58 15.17 5.18
CA HIS A 70 12.66 16.63 5.34
C HIS A 70 13.21 17.37 4.13
N ILE A 71 14.11 16.76 3.36
CA ILE A 71 14.82 17.40 2.24
C ILE A 71 14.94 16.47 1.03
N LYS A 72 13.83 15.80 0.69
CA LYS A 72 13.69 14.83 -0.41
C LYS A 72 14.38 15.25 -1.71
N ALA A 73 14.20 16.50 -2.13
CA ALA A 73 14.70 17.01 -3.40
C ALA A 73 16.24 16.97 -3.52
N LYS A 74 16.96 16.99 -2.39
CA LYS A 74 18.42 16.84 -2.35
C LYS A 74 18.85 15.39 -2.11
N VAL A 75 18.18 14.69 -1.20
CA VAL A 75 18.63 13.39 -0.69
C VAL A 75 18.28 12.25 -1.66
N LEU A 76 17.07 12.23 -2.20
CA LEU A 76 16.64 11.13 -3.06
C LEU A 76 17.49 10.98 -4.33
N PRO A 77 17.85 12.06 -5.05
CA PRO A 77 18.75 11.94 -6.20
C PRO A 77 20.11 11.32 -5.83
N GLN A 78 20.71 11.75 -4.72
CA GLN A 78 21.99 11.18 -4.24
C GLN A 78 21.86 9.68 -3.91
N ILE A 79 20.78 9.27 -3.26
CA ILE A 79 20.52 7.83 -3.01
C ILE A 79 20.44 7.05 -4.34
N LEU A 80 19.75 7.62 -5.34
CA LEU A 80 19.52 6.97 -6.63
C LEU A 80 20.73 6.99 -7.58
N GLU A 81 21.74 7.83 -7.32
CA GLU A 81 23.03 7.78 -8.03
C GLU A 81 23.71 6.42 -7.80
N ASN A 82 23.51 5.81 -6.62
CA ASN A 82 23.97 4.46 -6.33
C ASN A 82 22.96 3.41 -6.83
N LYS A 83 23.22 2.85 -8.01
CA LYS A 83 22.37 1.81 -8.64
C LYS A 83 22.28 0.49 -7.85
N VAL A 84 23.18 0.26 -6.88
CA VAL A 84 23.21 -0.97 -6.07
C VAL A 84 22.32 -0.84 -4.83
N PHE A 85 22.14 0.39 -4.32
CA PHE A 85 21.39 0.65 -3.09
C PHE A 85 19.94 0.14 -3.11
N PRO A 86 19.14 0.34 -4.18
CA PRO A 86 17.78 -0.21 -4.24
C PRO A 86 17.74 -1.75 -4.09
N GLU A 87 18.66 -2.46 -4.76
CA GLU A 87 18.77 -3.92 -4.64
C GLU A 87 19.24 -4.35 -3.24
N ALA A 88 20.11 -3.58 -2.60
CA ALA A 88 20.53 -3.85 -1.23
C ALA A 88 19.38 -3.65 -0.22
N MET A 89 18.54 -2.64 -0.41
CA MET A 89 17.34 -2.44 0.41
C MET A 89 16.37 -3.61 0.29
N TYR A 90 16.17 -4.11 -0.94
CA TYR A 90 15.41 -5.33 -1.18
C TYR A 90 16.00 -6.54 -0.41
N LYS A 91 17.32 -6.75 -0.50
CA LYS A 91 18.02 -7.85 0.19
C LYS A 91 17.94 -7.72 1.71
N TYR A 92 17.97 -6.50 2.23
CA TYR A 92 17.80 -6.24 3.65
C TYR A 92 16.40 -6.64 4.12
N ILE A 93 15.35 -6.22 3.42
CA ILE A 93 13.96 -6.53 3.78
C ILE A 93 13.69 -8.05 3.69
N THR A 94 14.20 -8.71 2.64
CA THR A 94 13.97 -10.16 2.43
C THR A 94 14.89 -11.06 3.24
N GLY A 95 16.09 -10.61 3.57
CA GLY A 95 17.10 -11.40 4.28
C GLY A 95 17.09 -11.22 5.80
N THR A 96 16.40 -10.20 6.31
CA THR A 96 16.25 -9.96 7.75
C THR A 96 14.98 -10.62 8.27
N LYS A 97 15.00 -11.15 9.49
CA LYS A 97 13.78 -11.71 10.09
C LYS A 97 12.69 -10.64 10.19
N PRO A 98 11.41 -10.96 9.99
CA PRO A 98 10.32 -9.99 9.95
C PRO A 98 10.25 -9.06 11.18
N GLU A 99 10.41 -9.61 12.39
CA GLU A 99 10.41 -8.87 13.65
C GLU A 99 11.64 -7.96 13.85
N GLU A 100 12.65 -8.16 13.02
CA GLU A 100 13.94 -7.50 13.08
C GLU A 100 14.11 -6.47 11.97
N VAL A 101 13.22 -6.40 10.97
CA VAL A 101 13.30 -5.41 9.88
C VAL A 101 13.02 -4.01 10.42
N CYS A 102 13.86 -3.04 10.04
CA CYS A 102 13.59 -1.63 10.34
C CYS A 102 12.33 -1.14 9.61
N HIS A 103 11.32 -0.65 10.32
CA HIS A 103 10.10 -0.08 9.71
C HIS A 103 10.39 1.04 8.70
N ASP A 104 11.44 1.83 8.97
CA ASP A 104 11.92 2.90 8.10
C ASP A 104 12.39 2.41 6.73
N ALA A 105 12.73 1.12 6.62
CA ALA A 105 13.09 0.51 5.36
C ALA A 105 11.93 0.54 4.37
N PHE A 106 10.69 0.27 4.81
CA PHE A 106 9.52 0.30 3.93
C PHE A 106 9.21 1.72 3.44
N LEU A 107 9.33 2.72 4.33
CA LEU A 107 9.15 4.13 3.99
C LEU A 107 10.20 4.60 2.99
N LEU A 108 11.47 4.26 3.21
CA LEU A 108 12.54 4.62 2.29
C LEU A 108 12.41 3.87 0.96
N PHE A 109 12.00 2.60 0.99
CA PHE A 109 11.81 1.78 -0.21
C PHE A 109 10.71 2.34 -1.12
N THR A 110 9.56 2.74 -0.56
CA THR A 110 8.51 3.43 -1.33
C THR A 110 8.99 4.74 -1.93
N ALA A 111 9.90 5.47 -1.27
CA ALA A 111 10.48 6.68 -1.85
C ALA A 111 11.41 6.41 -3.03
N ILE A 112 12.15 5.28 -3.01
CA ILE A 112 13.11 4.87 -4.06
C ILE A 112 12.39 4.38 -5.31
N TYR A 113 11.47 3.42 -5.15
CA TYR A 113 10.78 2.78 -6.28
C TYR A 113 9.53 3.55 -6.76
N GLY A 114 9.13 4.57 -6.00
CA GLY A 114 7.85 5.22 -6.19
C GLY A 114 6.69 4.25 -5.97
N ASN A 115 5.48 4.70 -6.29
CA ASN A 115 4.28 3.87 -6.16
C ASN A 115 4.05 2.93 -7.36
N GLU A 116 5.00 2.78 -8.30
CA GLU A 116 4.71 2.26 -9.65
C GLU A 116 5.76 1.36 -10.31
N ASN A 117 7.04 1.36 -9.89
CA ASN A 117 8.10 0.66 -10.62
C ASN A 117 8.70 -0.54 -9.87
N PHE A 118 7.89 -1.54 -9.53
CA PHE A 118 8.38 -2.79 -8.92
C PHE A 118 8.81 -3.84 -9.95
N LYS A 119 8.62 -3.57 -11.25
CA LYS A 119 9.03 -4.44 -12.39
C LYS A 119 10.50 -4.81 -12.40
N ASP A 120 11.35 -3.91 -11.90
CA ASP A 120 12.80 -4.09 -11.89
C ASP A 120 13.28 -4.92 -10.68
N LEU A 121 12.37 -5.37 -9.81
CA LEU A 121 12.72 -6.27 -8.71
C LEU A 121 12.98 -7.67 -9.25
N LYS A 122 14.17 -8.19 -8.94
CA LYS A 122 14.66 -9.49 -9.43
C LYS A 122 13.80 -10.68 -8.97
N ASP A 123 13.23 -10.61 -7.77
CA ASP A 123 12.45 -11.68 -7.16
C ASP A 123 11.29 -11.07 -6.34
N VAL A 124 10.27 -10.62 -7.07
CA VAL A 124 9.00 -10.15 -6.49
C VAL A 124 8.37 -11.19 -5.55
N PRO A 125 8.37 -12.50 -5.88
CA PRO A 125 7.80 -13.52 -5.00
C PRO A 125 8.33 -13.54 -3.57
N SER A 126 9.65 -13.65 -3.39
CA SER A 126 10.25 -13.70 -2.06
C SER A 126 9.99 -12.41 -1.27
N PHE A 127 9.94 -11.28 -1.97
CA PHE A 127 9.66 -9.98 -1.35
C PHE A 127 8.22 -9.83 -0.91
N MET A 128 7.25 -10.27 -1.73
CA MET A 128 5.84 -10.25 -1.35
C MET A 128 5.59 -11.10 -0.10
N ARG A 129 6.20 -12.29 -0.01
CA ARG A 129 6.12 -13.14 1.20
C ARG A 129 6.71 -12.42 2.42
N ALA A 130 7.90 -11.82 2.29
CA ALA A 130 8.53 -11.06 3.37
C ALA A 130 7.67 -9.87 3.85
N LEU A 131 6.97 -9.18 2.94
CA LEU A 131 6.05 -8.10 3.29
C LEU A 131 4.83 -8.59 4.08
N PHE A 132 4.23 -9.70 3.65
CA PHE A 132 3.13 -10.33 4.37
C PHE A 132 3.56 -10.81 5.77
N ASP A 133 4.77 -11.37 5.90
CA ASP A 133 5.32 -11.75 7.20
C ASP A 133 5.57 -10.54 8.10
N ALA A 134 6.09 -9.44 7.55
CA ALA A 134 6.38 -8.22 8.31
C ALA A 134 5.15 -7.53 8.89
N LEU A 135 3.96 -7.68 8.26
CA LEU A 135 2.72 -7.03 8.71
C LEU A 135 2.41 -7.29 10.19
N GLU A 136 2.70 -8.48 10.72
CA GLU A 136 2.43 -8.84 12.12
C GLU A 136 3.25 -8.03 13.14
N TYR A 137 4.41 -7.51 12.72
CA TYR A 137 5.38 -6.86 13.62
C TYR A 137 5.37 -5.34 13.53
N ILE A 138 4.68 -4.77 12.53
CA ILE A 138 4.65 -3.33 12.31
C ILE A 138 3.56 -2.69 13.17
N GLN A 139 3.97 -1.77 14.04
CA GLN A 139 3.08 -1.02 14.92
C GLN A 139 2.79 0.40 14.43
N GLU A 140 3.62 0.92 13.52
CA GLU A 140 3.54 2.31 13.06
C GLU A 140 2.66 2.45 11.82
N GLU A 141 1.72 3.40 11.85
CA GLU A 141 0.75 3.63 10.78
C GLU A 141 1.39 3.90 9.42
N ASN A 142 2.41 4.75 9.40
CA ASN A 142 3.12 5.06 8.17
C ASN A 142 3.80 3.83 7.57
N ALA A 143 4.33 2.95 8.41
CA ALA A 143 5.07 1.77 7.98
C ALA A 143 4.15 0.69 7.42
N TYR A 144 3.03 0.36 8.10
CA TYR A 144 2.10 -0.62 7.52
C TYR A 144 1.42 -0.06 6.26
N THR A 145 1.18 1.25 6.20
CA THR A 145 0.63 1.91 5.01
C THR A 145 1.60 1.78 3.84
N ALA A 146 2.91 1.97 4.07
CA ALA A 146 3.93 1.76 3.05
C ALA A 146 3.98 0.30 2.59
N VAL A 147 3.90 -0.67 3.50
CA VAL A 147 3.85 -2.11 3.14
C VAL A 147 2.63 -2.42 2.28
N VAL A 148 1.44 -1.95 2.67
CA VAL A 148 0.20 -2.15 1.90
C VAL A 148 0.31 -1.52 0.51
N ARG A 149 0.88 -0.32 0.38
CA ARG A 149 1.14 0.31 -0.92
C ARG A 149 2.07 -0.54 -1.78
N ILE A 150 3.14 -1.09 -1.20
CA ILE A 150 4.08 -1.96 -1.93
C ILE A 150 3.36 -3.25 -2.38
N LEU A 151 2.56 -3.87 -1.51
CA LEU A 151 1.78 -5.07 -1.84
C LEU A 151 0.78 -4.81 -2.96
N ILE A 152 0.02 -3.72 -2.90
CA ILE A 152 -0.92 -3.32 -3.96
C ILE A 152 -0.18 -3.10 -5.28
N SER A 153 0.94 -2.39 -5.26
CA SER A 153 1.66 -2.08 -6.50
C SER A 153 2.43 -3.28 -7.06
N SER A 154 2.82 -4.25 -6.23
CA SER A 154 3.49 -5.48 -6.68
C SER A 154 2.53 -6.61 -7.05
N SER A 155 1.24 -6.51 -6.71
CA SER A 155 0.25 -7.54 -7.03
C SER A 155 0.15 -7.82 -8.53
N LYS A 156 0.29 -6.78 -9.38
CA LYS A 156 0.26 -6.92 -10.84
C LYS A 156 1.49 -7.66 -11.40
N GLU A 157 2.60 -7.65 -10.68
CA GLU A 157 3.84 -8.30 -11.11
C GLU A 157 3.85 -9.80 -10.75
N SER A 158 3.04 -10.22 -9.79
CA SER A 158 2.91 -11.62 -9.38
C SER A 158 1.50 -11.91 -8.88
N GLU A 159 0.53 -11.86 -9.81
CA GLU A 159 -0.90 -11.96 -9.51
C GLU A 159 -1.28 -13.30 -8.85
N GLU A 160 -0.81 -14.41 -9.42
CA GLU A 160 -1.07 -15.76 -8.90
C GLU A 160 -0.60 -15.92 -7.45
N LEU A 161 0.63 -15.47 -7.15
CA LEU A 161 1.16 -15.51 -5.80
C LEU A 161 0.41 -14.57 -4.86
N PHE A 162 0.06 -13.37 -5.32
CA PHE A 162 -0.67 -12.41 -4.50
C PHE A 162 -2.02 -13.01 -4.06
N LEU A 163 -2.73 -13.66 -4.97
CA LEU A 163 -3.99 -14.36 -4.68
C LEU A 163 -3.77 -15.58 -3.77
N GLU A 164 -2.73 -16.39 -4.00
CA GLU A 164 -2.31 -17.48 -3.11
C GLU A 164 -2.11 -16.97 -1.68
N LEU A 165 -1.39 -15.85 -1.51
CA LEU A 165 -1.11 -15.26 -0.20
C LEU A 165 -2.36 -14.67 0.43
N CYS A 166 -3.21 -13.99 -0.33
CA CYS A 166 -4.52 -13.56 0.16
C CYS A 166 -5.38 -14.73 0.64
N SER A 167 -5.29 -15.90 0.00
CA SER A 167 -6.06 -17.08 0.39
C SER A 167 -5.48 -17.81 1.61
N THR A 168 -4.15 -17.95 1.67
CA THR A 168 -3.50 -18.92 2.57
C THR A 168 -2.66 -18.30 3.68
N HIS A 169 -2.23 -17.05 3.54
CA HIS A 169 -1.30 -16.44 4.47
C HIS A 169 -1.99 -16.03 5.78
N LYS A 170 -1.35 -16.30 6.94
CA LYS A 170 -1.91 -15.96 8.27
C LYS A 170 -2.27 -14.47 8.43
N ASN A 171 -1.50 -13.60 7.80
CA ASN A 171 -1.67 -12.14 7.86
C ASN A 171 -2.57 -11.58 6.74
N ALA A 172 -3.16 -12.43 5.89
CA ALA A 172 -4.03 -12.02 4.80
C ALA A 172 -5.24 -11.20 5.27
N ARG A 173 -5.83 -11.61 6.39
CA ARG A 173 -6.93 -10.88 7.02
C ARG A 173 -6.52 -9.47 7.44
N TYR A 174 -5.37 -9.36 8.11
CA TYR A 174 -4.88 -8.06 8.57
C TYR A 174 -4.55 -7.15 7.38
N PHE A 175 -3.98 -7.69 6.31
CA PHE A 175 -3.82 -6.97 5.05
C PHE A 175 -5.18 -6.45 4.51
N GLY A 176 -6.22 -7.27 4.51
CA GLY A 176 -7.57 -6.87 4.09
C GLY A 176 -8.13 -5.70 4.91
N GLU A 177 -7.98 -5.75 6.23
CA GLU A 177 -8.40 -4.66 7.13
C GLU A 177 -7.63 -3.36 6.81
N LEU A 178 -6.32 -3.44 6.61
CA LEU A 178 -5.49 -2.28 6.26
C LEU A 178 -5.77 -1.74 4.86
N LEU A 179 -6.11 -2.60 3.89
CA LEU A 179 -6.52 -2.20 2.55
C LEU A 179 -7.80 -1.36 2.58
N LEU A 180 -8.79 -1.77 3.39
CA LEU A 180 -10.03 -0.99 3.56
C LEU A 180 -9.77 0.35 4.28
N GLN A 181 -8.89 0.36 5.28
CA GLN A 181 -8.46 1.59 5.94
C GLN A 181 -7.77 2.55 4.97
N LEU A 182 -6.88 2.03 4.11
CA LEU A 182 -6.20 2.82 3.09
C LEU A 182 -7.20 3.37 2.07
N LEU A 183 -8.10 2.54 1.54
CA LEU A 183 -9.14 2.97 0.62
C LEU A 183 -9.94 4.15 1.19
N ASN A 184 -10.38 4.05 2.45
CA ASN A 184 -11.20 5.06 3.11
C ASN A 184 -10.48 6.39 3.36
N LYS A 185 -9.14 6.39 3.40
CA LYS A 185 -8.31 7.59 3.60
C LYS A 185 -7.68 8.12 2.31
N SER A 186 -7.65 7.30 1.27
CA SER A 186 -6.97 7.59 0.01
C SER A 186 -7.73 8.60 -0.86
N GLU A 187 -7.00 9.30 -1.72
CA GLU A 187 -7.57 10.16 -2.75
C GLU A 187 -6.85 9.94 -4.10
N GLY A 188 -7.54 10.27 -5.19
CA GLY A 188 -6.98 10.28 -6.54
C GLY A 188 -6.39 8.92 -6.98
N GLY A 189 -5.12 8.93 -7.41
CA GLY A 189 -4.46 7.74 -7.96
C GLY A 189 -4.28 6.60 -6.96
N GLU A 190 -4.22 6.89 -5.65
CA GLU A 190 -4.12 5.86 -4.62
C GLU A 190 -5.43 5.08 -4.46
N THR A 191 -6.55 5.79 -4.49
CA THR A 191 -7.89 5.18 -4.47
C THR A 191 -8.06 4.20 -5.64
N ILE A 192 -7.63 4.59 -6.84
CA ILE A 192 -7.70 3.74 -8.03
C ILE A 192 -6.93 2.44 -7.81
N LYS A 193 -5.70 2.52 -7.27
CA LYS A 193 -4.88 1.32 -6.99
C LYS A 193 -5.52 0.41 -5.96
N CYS A 194 -6.14 0.97 -4.91
CA CYS A 194 -6.89 0.19 -3.93
C CYS A 194 -8.08 -0.54 -4.58
N LEU A 195 -8.86 0.16 -5.43
CA LEU A 195 -10.00 -0.43 -6.14
C LEU A 195 -9.57 -1.53 -7.13
N GLU A 196 -8.46 -1.34 -7.84
CA GLU A 196 -7.89 -2.37 -8.73
C GLU A 196 -7.46 -3.62 -7.95
N CYS A 197 -6.83 -3.43 -6.77
CA CYS A 197 -6.47 -4.54 -5.89
C CYS A 197 -7.70 -5.27 -5.34
N LEU A 198 -8.74 -4.53 -4.92
CA LEU A 198 -10.00 -5.11 -4.46
C LEU A 198 -10.70 -5.91 -5.55
N LYS A 199 -10.75 -5.38 -6.78
CA LYS A 199 -11.29 -6.09 -7.93
C LYS A 199 -10.58 -7.42 -8.13
N LEU A 200 -9.24 -7.42 -8.13
CA LEU A 200 -8.44 -8.63 -8.26
C LEU A 200 -8.81 -9.69 -7.20
N ILE A 201 -8.94 -9.27 -5.94
CA ILE A 201 -9.31 -10.16 -4.83
C ILE A 201 -10.75 -10.66 -4.95
N LEU A 202 -11.69 -9.83 -5.39
CA LEU A 202 -13.12 -10.19 -5.46
C LEU A 202 -13.46 -11.07 -6.66
N GLU A 203 -12.76 -10.91 -7.79
CA GLU A 203 -12.98 -11.69 -9.01
C GLU A 203 -12.38 -13.11 -8.94
N SER A 204 -11.34 -13.31 -8.13
CA SER A 204 -10.68 -14.61 -8.02
C SER A 204 -11.48 -15.62 -7.20
N THR A 205 -11.53 -16.86 -7.68
CA THR A 205 -12.14 -17.99 -6.95
C THR A 205 -11.30 -18.46 -5.77
N GLU A 206 -9.99 -18.19 -5.76
CA GLU A 206 -9.07 -18.61 -4.70
C GLU A 206 -9.25 -17.80 -3.42
N THR A 207 -9.70 -16.57 -3.56
CA THR A 207 -9.93 -15.61 -2.47
C THR A 207 -11.42 -15.52 -2.11
N GLN A 208 -12.21 -16.54 -2.46
CA GLN A 208 -13.59 -16.68 -1.98
C GLN A 208 -13.60 -16.76 -0.45
N GLY A 209 -14.14 -15.71 0.19
CA GLY A 209 -14.17 -15.60 1.65
C GLY A 209 -12.99 -14.82 2.25
N PHE A 210 -12.18 -14.14 1.42
CA PHE A 210 -11.14 -13.23 1.90
C PHE A 210 -11.70 -12.16 2.86
N PHE A 211 -12.82 -11.53 2.47
CA PHE A 211 -13.54 -10.59 3.32
C PHE A 211 -14.62 -11.31 4.13
N TYR A 212 -14.60 -11.13 5.45
CA TYR A 212 -15.68 -11.61 6.31
C TYR A 212 -16.91 -10.71 6.18
N THR A 213 -18.03 -11.15 6.74
CA THR A 213 -19.30 -10.41 6.74
C THR A 213 -19.16 -8.94 7.11
N ASN A 214 -18.43 -8.62 8.18
CA ASN A 214 -18.28 -7.22 8.63
C ASN A 214 -17.40 -6.40 7.68
N ASP A 215 -16.36 -7.01 7.12
CA ASP A 215 -15.46 -6.34 6.18
C ASP A 215 -16.17 -6.09 4.85
N LEU A 216 -16.99 -7.04 4.37
CA LEU A 216 -17.85 -6.85 3.20
C LEU A 216 -18.88 -5.74 3.41
N LYS A 217 -19.47 -5.64 4.60
CA LYS A 217 -20.38 -4.53 4.94
C LYS A 217 -19.65 -3.20 4.92
N LEU A 218 -18.47 -3.12 5.55
CA LEU A 218 -17.65 -1.92 5.55
C LEU A 218 -17.22 -1.51 4.13
N LEU A 219 -16.77 -2.47 3.32
CA LEU A 219 -16.41 -2.21 1.93
C LEU A 219 -17.61 -1.70 1.13
N CYS A 220 -18.78 -2.33 1.31
CA CYS A 220 -20.03 -1.84 0.72
C CYS A 220 -20.31 -0.40 1.18
N ASP A 221 -20.22 -0.12 2.48
CA ASP A 221 -20.35 1.20 3.13
C ASP A 221 -19.54 2.27 2.41
N ILE A 222 -18.24 2.04 2.28
CA ILE A 222 -17.30 2.91 1.57
C ILE A 222 -17.71 3.11 0.11
N VAL A 223 -18.06 2.03 -0.61
CA VAL A 223 -18.36 2.09 -2.05
C VAL A 223 -19.60 2.94 -2.34
N ILE A 224 -20.73 2.71 -1.66
CA ILE A 224 -21.96 3.50 -1.89
C ILE A 224 -21.74 4.95 -1.50
N GLN A 225 -21.10 5.21 -0.35
CA GLN A 225 -20.84 6.58 0.09
C GLN A 225 -20.05 7.36 -0.97
N ASN A 226 -19.06 6.72 -1.61
CA ASN A 226 -18.30 7.34 -2.69
C ASN A 226 -19.12 7.50 -3.97
N LEU A 227 -19.97 6.54 -4.33
CA LEU A 227 -20.86 6.66 -5.50
C LEU A 227 -21.85 7.82 -5.36
N GLU A 228 -22.37 8.06 -4.16
CA GLU A 228 -23.29 9.17 -3.88
C GLU A 228 -22.58 10.54 -3.88
N ASN A 229 -21.41 10.62 -3.24
CA ASN A 229 -20.78 11.91 -2.93
C ASN A 229 -19.75 12.39 -3.95
N LEU A 230 -19.13 11.50 -4.73
CA LEU A 230 -18.11 11.92 -5.69
C LEU A 230 -18.71 12.76 -6.82
N SER A 231 -17.92 13.64 -7.40
CA SER A 231 -18.26 14.34 -8.65
C SER A 231 -17.51 13.76 -9.85
N ASP A 232 -16.35 13.14 -9.63
CA ASP A 232 -15.54 12.50 -10.66
C ASP A 232 -16.21 11.22 -11.17
N PHE A 233 -16.71 11.28 -12.41
CA PHE A 233 -17.41 10.18 -13.05
C PHE A 233 -16.51 8.97 -13.33
N LEU A 234 -15.23 9.19 -13.66
CA LEU A 234 -14.30 8.08 -13.93
C LEU A 234 -14.01 7.31 -12.65
N LEU A 235 -13.83 8.02 -11.54
CA LEU A 235 -13.64 7.37 -10.24
C LEU A 235 -14.91 6.66 -9.77
N LYS A 236 -16.11 7.24 -10.00
CA LYS A 236 -17.38 6.54 -9.75
C LYS A 236 -17.46 5.23 -10.52
N ALA A 237 -17.01 5.20 -11.78
CA ALA A 237 -17.05 3.98 -12.58
C ALA A 237 -16.22 2.85 -11.96
N ARG A 238 -15.07 3.19 -11.35
CA ARG A 238 -14.23 2.24 -10.62
C ARG A 238 -14.89 1.73 -9.33
N TYR A 239 -15.52 2.61 -8.57
CA TYR A 239 -16.30 2.19 -7.40
C TYR A 239 -17.47 1.28 -7.80
N PHE A 240 -18.15 1.59 -8.90
CA PHE A 240 -19.30 0.81 -9.35
C PHE A 240 -18.91 -0.55 -9.93
N GLU A 241 -17.76 -0.62 -10.59
CA GLU A 241 -17.13 -1.88 -11.00
C GLU A 241 -16.88 -2.79 -9.78
N VAL A 242 -16.29 -2.26 -8.71
CA VAL A 242 -16.10 -3.01 -7.46
C VAL A 242 -17.44 -3.40 -6.82
N LEU A 243 -18.47 -2.54 -6.86
CA LEU A 243 -19.80 -2.90 -6.35
C LEU A 243 -20.38 -4.12 -7.09
N LYS A 244 -20.22 -4.18 -8.41
CA LYS A 244 -20.62 -5.33 -9.24
C LYS A 244 -19.93 -6.61 -8.76
N ASP A 245 -18.64 -6.54 -8.42
CA ASP A 245 -17.89 -7.71 -7.92
C ASP A 245 -18.27 -8.10 -6.49
N ILE A 246 -18.57 -7.13 -5.62
CA ILE A 246 -19.13 -7.39 -4.28
C ILE A 246 -20.44 -8.15 -4.38
N VAL A 247 -21.38 -7.70 -5.23
CA VAL A 247 -22.70 -8.32 -5.38
C VAL A 247 -22.61 -9.74 -5.93
N LYS A 248 -21.62 -10.02 -6.79
CA LYS A 248 -21.33 -11.37 -7.31
C LYS A 248 -20.65 -12.28 -6.30
N SER A 249 -20.03 -11.73 -5.26
CA SER A 249 -19.35 -12.54 -4.26
C SER A 249 -20.34 -13.41 -3.49
N ASN A 250 -19.98 -14.68 -3.26
CA ASN A 250 -20.81 -15.65 -2.53
C ASN A 250 -21.18 -15.16 -1.11
N GLY A 251 -20.37 -14.27 -0.53
CA GLY A 251 -20.54 -13.77 0.83
C GLY A 251 -21.51 -12.59 0.97
N PHE A 252 -21.83 -11.85 -0.09
CA PHE A 252 -22.65 -10.63 0.01
C PHE A 252 -24.15 -10.92 0.11
N LEU A 253 -24.62 -11.87 -0.67
CA LEU A 253 -26.06 -12.12 -0.87
C LEU A 253 -26.80 -12.53 0.42
N PRO A 254 -26.24 -13.38 1.31
CA PRO A 254 -26.88 -13.67 2.60
C PRO A 254 -26.96 -12.47 3.55
N LEU A 255 -26.20 -11.40 3.30
CA LEU A 255 -26.13 -10.25 4.21
C LEU A 255 -27.32 -9.33 4.06
N ASN A 256 -27.93 -9.28 2.86
CA ASN A 256 -28.97 -8.32 2.48
C ASN A 256 -28.64 -6.87 2.91
N HIS A 257 -27.35 -6.52 2.94
CA HIS A 257 -26.87 -5.24 3.47
C HIS A 257 -26.96 -4.18 2.38
N ARG A 258 -27.79 -3.15 2.62
CA ARG A 258 -28.01 -2.01 1.71
C ARG A 258 -28.43 -2.40 0.29
N THR A 259 -29.07 -3.56 0.13
CA THR A 259 -29.59 -4.06 -1.16
C THR A 259 -30.51 -3.06 -1.85
N GLU A 260 -31.39 -2.38 -1.11
CA GLU A 260 -32.30 -1.38 -1.68
C GLU A 260 -31.57 -0.14 -2.20
N GLU A 261 -30.54 0.33 -1.48
CA GLU A 261 -29.69 1.45 -1.92
C GLU A 261 -28.90 1.08 -3.17
N ILE A 262 -28.31 -0.12 -3.20
CA ILE A 262 -27.60 -0.67 -4.37
C ILE A 262 -28.52 -0.74 -5.57
N LYS A 263 -29.75 -1.22 -5.38
CA LYS A 263 -30.76 -1.30 -6.43
C LYS A 263 -31.12 0.08 -6.95
N ALA A 264 -31.42 1.04 -6.08
CA ALA A 264 -31.76 2.40 -6.47
C ALA A 264 -30.64 3.07 -7.26
N ILE A 265 -29.39 2.94 -6.80
CA ILE A 265 -28.21 3.46 -7.51
C ILE A 265 -28.05 2.79 -8.88
N SER A 266 -28.24 1.47 -8.94
CA SER A 266 -28.13 0.72 -10.20
C SER A 266 -29.24 1.09 -11.19
N GLU A 267 -30.45 1.35 -10.75
CA GLU A 267 -31.54 1.83 -11.61
C GLU A 267 -31.25 3.23 -12.22
N ILE A 268 -30.57 4.10 -11.46
CA ILE A 268 -30.09 5.39 -11.98
C ILE A 268 -29.05 5.15 -13.08
N TYR A 269 -28.05 4.30 -12.82
CA TYR A 269 -26.96 4.06 -13.76
C TYR A 269 -27.31 3.17 -14.96
N ALA A 270 -28.36 2.36 -14.88
CA ALA A 270 -28.89 1.60 -16.02
C ALA A 270 -29.38 2.53 -17.16
N ASN A 271 -29.76 3.76 -16.82
CA ASN A 271 -30.12 4.79 -17.80
C ASN A 271 -28.97 5.72 -18.16
N SER A 272 -27.74 5.43 -17.71
CA SER A 272 -26.55 6.23 -18.03
C SER A 272 -26.22 6.12 -19.52
N ASP A 273 -25.75 7.21 -20.11
CA ASP A 273 -25.17 7.23 -21.46
C ASP A 273 -23.79 6.54 -21.54
N VAL A 274 -23.17 6.27 -20.38
CA VAL A 274 -21.88 5.58 -20.34
C VAL A 274 -22.08 4.07 -20.34
N SER A 275 -21.56 3.42 -21.39
CA SER A 275 -21.77 2.00 -21.66
C SER A 275 -21.31 1.09 -20.53
N GLU A 276 -20.17 1.38 -19.91
CA GLU A 276 -19.60 0.58 -18.82
C GLU A 276 -20.49 0.64 -17.57
N MET A 277 -20.92 1.85 -17.18
CA MET A 277 -21.82 2.05 -16.05
C MET A 277 -23.15 1.34 -16.26
N ARG A 278 -23.72 1.44 -17.48
CA ARG A 278 -24.94 0.72 -17.84
C ARG A 278 -24.76 -0.79 -17.69
N SER A 279 -23.66 -1.33 -18.22
CA SER A 279 -23.36 -2.76 -18.14
C SER A 279 -23.22 -3.25 -16.69
N TYR A 280 -22.52 -2.49 -15.83
CA TYR A 280 -22.39 -2.84 -14.41
C TYR A 280 -23.72 -2.81 -13.69
N ALA A 281 -24.56 -1.80 -13.96
CA ALA A 281 -25.89 -1.69 -13.39
C ALA A 281 -26.79 -2.88 -13.78
N GLU A 282 -26.80 -3.26 -15.05
CA GLU A 282 -27.57 -4.40 -15.55
C GLU A 282 -27.16 -5.70 -14.84
N ILE A 283 -25.85 -5.95 -14.73
CA ILE A 283 -25.31 -7.12 -14.03
C ILE A 283 -25.74 -7.14 -12.56
N ILE A 284 -25.64 -6.00 -11.86
CA ILE A 284 -26.05 -5.91 -10.44
C ILE A 284 -27.54 -6.19 -10.29
N LEU A 285 -28.38 -5.55 -11.10
CA LEU A 285 -29.83 -5.70 -11.03
C LEU A 285 -30.27 -7.13 -11.34
N ASP A 286 -29.67 -7.78 -12.34
CA ASP A 286 -30.00 -9.15 -12.69
C ASP A 286 -29.53 -10.14 -11.62
N THR A 287 -28.36 -9.89 -11.02
CA THR A 287 -27.86 -10.70 -9.90
C THR A 287 -28.84 -10.62 -8.73
N ILE A 288 -29.26 -9.42 -8.32
CA ILE A 288 -30.24 -9.23 -7.23
C ILE A 288 -31.58 -9.92 -7.55
N LYS A 289 -32.12 -9.74 -8.75
CA LYS A 289 -33.41 -10.35 -9.18
C LYS A 289 -33.38 -11.88 -9.15
N SER A 290 -32.32 -12.48 -9.68
CA SER A 290 -32.20 -13.95 -9.77
C SER A 290 -32.28 -14.63 -8.39
N ILE A 291 -31.93 -13.89 -7.34
CA ILE A 291 -31.86 -14.39 -5.96
C ILE A 291 -33.16 -14.17 -5.22
N THR A 292 -33.84 -13.03 -5.44
CA THR A 292 -35.19 -12.79 -4.89
C THR A 292 -36.18 -13.83 -5.42
N GLN A 293 -35.99 -14.32 -6.65
CA GLN A 293 -36.80 -15.38 -7.24
C GLN A 293 -36.44 -16.80 -6.75
N SER A 294 -35.25 -17.01 -6.21
CA SER A 294 -34.81 -18.31 -5.67
C SER A 294 -35.16 -18.49 -4.18
N THR A 295 -35.53 -17.40 -3.50
CA THR A 295 -35.87 -17.37 -2.06
C THR A 295 -37.39 -17.23 -1.80
N ALA A 296 -38.20 -17.10 -2.85
CA ALA A 296 -39.67 -17.06 -2.83
C ALA A 296 -40.28 -18.40 -3.24
#